data_AF-F0R998-F1
#
_entry.id   AF-F0R998-F1
#
_cell.length_a   1.000
_cell.length_b   1.000
_cell.length_c   1.000
_cell.angle_alpha   90.00
_cell.angle_beta   90.00
_cell.angle_gamma   90.00
#
_symmetry.space_group_name_H-M   'P 1'
#
loop_
_entity.id
_entity.type
_entity.pdbx_description
1 polymer ?
#
loop_
_entity_poly.entity_id
_entity_poly.type
_entity_poly.pdbx_seq_one_letter_code
_entity_poly.pdbx_strand_id
1 'polypeptide(L)'
;MTKAELVNIIAIKTGIDKKDVMAIMESLMAEVKNSLGKGKHIYLRGFGSFIIKHRAEKTARNISQNTTVMVPAHNIPAFKPAMEFVNAVSKPQDKNSNGLKKNVLLTTSTKYYSIINKGAKCIEDITHVAFENKIEKAPCLISTYSKEDAEKILESSEIQAQIKKMGIEMEVVRIK
;
A
#
# COMPACT_ATOMS: atom_id res chain seq x y z
N MET A 1 -7.04 18.68 -7.62
CA MET A 1 -6.26 19.81 -7.11
C MET A 1 -5.34 20.31 -8.20
N THR A 2 -5.46 21.57 -8.61
CA THR A 2 -4.59 22.22 -9.62
C THR A 2 -3.40 22.94 -8.97
N LYS A 3 -2.40 23.36 -9.76
CA LYS A 3 -1.26 24.16 -9.28
C LYS A 3 -1.72 25.46 -8.62
N ALA A 4 -2.68 26.15 -9.24
CA ALA A 4 -3.21 27.41 -8.74
C ALA A 4 -3.95 27.23 -7.39
N GLU A 5 -4.73 26.15 -7.26
CA GLU A 5 -5.39 25.79 -6.00
C GLU A 5 -4.37 25.48 -4.90
N LEU A 6 -3.32 24.72 -5.21
CA LEU A 6 -2.27 24.38 -4.25
C LEU A 6 -1.54 25.64 -3.74
N VAL A 7 -1.19 26.57 -4.64
CA VAL A 7 -0.56 27.85 -4.28
C VAL A 7 -1.48 28.67 -3.37
N ASN A 8 -2.77 28.75 -3.69
CA ASN A 8 -3.74 29.46 -2.84
C ASN A 8 -3.81 28.84 -1.42
N ILE A 9 -3.90 27.51 -1.33
CA ILE A 9 -3.98 26.81 -0.03
C ILE A 9 -2.72 27.05 0.79
N ILE A 10 -1.54 27.01 0.17
CA ILE A 10 -0.27 27.25 0.86
C ILE A 10 -0.21 28.70 1.35
N ALA A 11 -0.52 29.68 0.49
CA ALA A 11 -0.53 31.10 0.85
C ALA A 11 -1.45 31.39 2.05
N ILE A 12 -2.66 30.82 2.06
CA ILE A 12 -3.60 30.96 3.19
C ILE A 12 -3.02 30.34 4.47
N LYS A 13 -2.39 29.17 4.37
CA LYS A 13 -1.85 28.45 5.54
C LYS A 13 -0.60 29.10 6.13
N THR A 14 0.25 29.70 5.29
CA THR A 14 1.53 30.28 5.72
C THR A 14 1.47 31.79 5.93
N GLY A 15 0.43 32.46 5.42
CA GLY A 15 0.33 33.93 5.41
C GLY A 15 1.29 34.61 4.42
N ILE A 16 1.98 33.84 3.57
CA ILE A 16 2.90 34.36 2.56
C ILE A 16 2.09 34.83 1.35
N ASP A 17 2.54 35.90 0.69
CA ASP A 17 1.89 36.41 -0.52
C ASP A 17 1.84 35.33 -1.62
N LYS A 18 0.72 35.31 -2.34
CA LYS A 18 0.46 34.33 -3.39
C LYS A 18 1.52 34.36 -4.49
N LYS A 19 2.06 35.53 -4.84
CA LYS A 19 3.11 35.67 -5.86
C LYS A 19 4.40 34.99 -5.41
N ASP A 20 4.75 35.16 -4.15
CA ASP A 20 5.97 34.55 -3.58
C ASP A 20 5.82 33.03 -3.48
N VAL A 21 4.68 32.53 -3.03
CA VAL A 21 4.39 31.08 -3.01
C VAL A 21 4.43 30.50 -4.43
N MET A 22 3.91 31.22 -5.43
CA MET A 22 3.98 30.80 -6.82
C MET A 22 5.44 30.72 -7.30
N ALA A 23 6.25 31.74 -7.02
CA ALA A 23 7.66 31.77 -7.37
C ALA A 23 8.46 30.63 -6.70
N ILE A 24 8.19 30.35 -5.42
CA ILE A 24 8.79 29.23 -4.68
C ILE A 24 8.41 27.90 -5.33
N MET A 25 7.14 27.72 -5.71
CA MET A 25 6.67 26.48 -6.32
C MET A 25 7.30 26.24 -7.69
N GLU A 26 7.42 27.28 -8.53
CA GLU A 26 8.12 27.19 -9.81
C GLU A 26 9.61 26.86 -9.61
N SER A 27 10.26 27.51 -8.65
CA SER A 27 11.67 27.27 -8.33
C SER A 27 11.90 25.84 -7.85
N LEU A 28 11.01 25.29 -7.02
CA LEU A 28 11.06 23.89 -6.58
C LEU A 28 10.96 22.93 -7.79
N MET A 29 10.00 23.16 -8.70
CA MET A 29 9.85 22.30 -9.89
C MET A 29 11.08 22.37 -10.80
N ALA A 30 11.67 23.57 -10.96
CA ALA A 30 12.89 23.76 -11.74
C ALA A 30 14.09 23.03 -11.11
N GLU A 31 14.28 23.16 -9.79
CA GLU A 31 15.42 22.54 -9.11
C GLU A 31 15.31 21.01 -9.11
N VAL A 32 14.11 20.46 -8.96
CA VAL A 32 13.88 19.00 -9.10
C VAL A 32 14.30 18.50 -10.48
N LYS A 33 13.91 19.21 -11.55
CA LYS A 33 14.33 18.86 -12.93
C LYS A 33 15.84 18.97 -13.10
N ASN A 34 16.44 20.05 -12.62
CA ASN A 34 17.88 20.30 -12.74
C ASN A 34 18.72 19.25 -12.00
N SER A 35 18.34 18.91 -10.77
CA SER A 35 19.04 17.90 -9.98
C SER A 35 19.00 16.53 -10.67
N LEU A 36 17.82 16.08 -11.12
CA LEU A 36 17.68 14.79 -11.79
C LEU A 36 18.41 14.79 -13.15
N GLY A 37 18.39 15.91 -13.89
CA GLY A 37 19.15 16.04 -15.13
C GLY A 37 20.67 15.91 -14.92
N LYS A 38 21.17 16.28 -13.74
CA LYS A 38 22.58 16.14 -13.33
C LYS A 38 22.90 14.77 -12.72
N GLY A 39 21.99 13.80 -12.74
CA GLY A 39 22.23 12.49 -12.14
C GLY A 39 22.01 12.45 -10.62
N LYS A 40 21.54 13.53 -9.99
CA LYS A 40 21.44 13.66 -8.53
C LYS A 40 20.02 13.41 -8.03
N HIS A 41 19.88 12.46 -7.10
CA HIS A 41 18.61 12.19 -6.43
C HIS A 41 18.28 13.26 -5.38
N ILE A 42 16.98 13.46 -5.14
CA ILE A 42 16.48 14.36 -4.09
C ILE A 42 15.70 13.53 -3.07
N TYR A 43 16.01 13.71 -1.80
CA TYR A 43 15.36 13.02 -0.68
C TYR A 43 14.59 14.05 0.16
N LEU A 44 13.26 13.90 0.22
CA LEU A 44 12.37 14.73 1.02
C LEU A 44 11.79 13.86 2.16
N ARG A 45 12.36 14.00 3.36
CA ARG A 45 11.93 13.21 4.53
C ARG A 45 10.43 13.40 4.80
N GLY A 46 9.73 12.31 5.10
CA GLY A 46 8.27 12.29 5.32
C GLY A 46 7.43 12.33 4.04
N PHE A 47 7.96 12.86 2.93
CA PHE A 47 7.24 12.93 1.66
C PHE A 47 7.64 11.80 0.70
N GLY A 48 8.93 11.71 0.36
CA GLY A 48 9.41 10.71 -0.60
C GLY A 48 10.74 11.10 -1.23
N SER A 49 11.08 10.48 -2.34
CA SER A 49 12.34 10.72 -3.03
C SER A 49 12.15 10.76 -4.53
N PHE A 50 12.78 11.75 -5.16
CA PHE A 50 12.92 11.80 -6.60
C PHE A 50 14.23 11.11 -6.99
N ILE A 51 14.11 10.01 -7.70
CA ILE A 51 15.22 9.15 -8.10
C ILE A 51 15.27 8.99 -9.61
N ILE A 52 16.42 8.56 -10.10
CA ILE A 52 16.64 8.23 -11.51
C ILE A 52 16.65 6.73 -11.60
N LYS A 53 15.77 6.16 -12.43
CA LYS A 53 15.71 4.73 -12.69
C LYS A 53 16.27 4.44 -14.07
N HIS A 54 17.19 3.49 -14.15
CA HIS A 54 17.66 2.97 -15.42
C HIS A 54 16.61 2.00 -16.00
N ARG A 55 16.26 2.18 -17.26
CA ARG A 55 15.43 1.25 -18.04
C ARG A 55 16.33 0.57 -19.06
N ALA A 56 16.39 -0.75 -19.01
CA ALA A 56 17.05 -1.55 -20.02
C ALA A 56 16.37 -1.38 -21.38
N GLU A 57 17.13 -1.67 -22.44
CA GLU A 57 16.62 -1.76 -23.79
C GLU A 57 15.48 -2.77 -23.86
N LYS A 58 14.44 -2.43 -24.62
CA LYS A 58 13.32 -3.34 -24.83
C LYS A 58 12.67 -3.14 -26.19
N THR A 59 12.08 -4.22 -26.68
CA THR A 59 11.25 -4.22 -27.87
C THR A 59 9.88 -3.62 -27.54
N ALA A 60 9.46 -2.61 -28.30
CA ALA A 60 8.12 -2.03 -28.25
C ALA A 60 7.42 -2.18 -29.61
N ARG A 61 6.09 -2.06 -29.63
CA ARG A 61 5.29 -2.11 -30.86
C ARG A 61 4.71 -0.73 -31.14
N ASN A 62 4.92 -0.22 -32.34
CA ASN A 62 4.23 0.95 -32.83
C ASN A 62 2.81 0.54 -33.23
N ILE A 63 1.80 1.02 -32.50
CA ILE A 63 0.39 0.64 -32.72
C ILE A 63 -0.12 1.20 -34.05
N SER A 64 0.32 2.40 -34.45
CA SER A 64 -0.15 3.07 -35.67
C SER A 64 0.41 2.44 -36.94
N GLN A 65 1.66 2.00 -36.92
CA GLN A 65 2.34 1.40 -38.09
C GLN A 65 2.39 -0.13 -38.04
N ASN A 66 1.92 -0.73 -36.95
CA ASN A 66 1.99 -2.16 -36.67
C ASN A 66 3.41 -2.76 -36.76
N THR A 67 4.44 -1.92 -36.57
CA THR A 67 5.85 -2.31 -36.64
C THR A 67 6.45 -2.51 -35.26
N THR A 68 7.50 -3.33 -35.21
CA THR A 68 8.32 -3.52 -34.01
C THR A 68 9.45 -2.50 -34.00
N VAL A 69 9.65 -1.81 -32.88
CA VAL A 69 10.70 -0.80 -32.68
C VAL A 69 11.52 -1.14 -31.43
N MET A 70 12.85 -0.95 -31.51
CA MET A 70 13.70 -1.08 -30.33
C MET A 70 13.76 0.26 -29.59
N VAL A 71 13.50 0.24 -28.28
CA VAL A 71 13.64 1.40 -27.41
C VAL A 71 14.96 1.25 -26.66
N PRO A 72 15.96 2.12 -26.91
CA PRO A 72 17.28 1.99 -26.31
C PRO A 72 17.22 2.16 -24.79
N ALA A 73 18.24 1.63 -24.10
CA ALA A 73 18.39 1.80 -22.67
C ALA A 73 18.51 3.30 -22.33
N HIS A 74 17.76 3.75 -21.33
CA HIS A 74 17.75 5.17 -20.94
C HIS A 74 17.34 5.34 -19.48
N ASN A 75 17.61 6.53 -18.95
CA ASN A 75 17.25 6.90 -17.60
C ASN A 75 15.92 7.65 -17.57
N ILE A 76 15.08 7.36 -16.59
CA ILE A 76 13.81 8.05 -16.37
C ILE A 76 13.73 8.64 -14.95
N PRO A 77 13.09 9.80 -14.76
CA PRO A 77 12.74 10.27 -13.43
C PRO A 77 11.65 9.37 -12.82
N ALA A 78 11.75 9.11 -11.53
CA ALA A 78 10.74 8.38 -10.78
C ALA A 78 10.58 8.97 -9.38
N PHE A 79 9.35 9.02 -8.88
CA PHE A 79 9.07 9.38 -7.49
C PHE A 79 8.82 8.11 -6.67
N LYS A 80 9.52 7.96 -5.55
CA LYS A 80 9.31 6.92 -4.55
C LYS A 80 8.67 7.57 -3.31
N PRO A 81 7.37 7.37 -3.04
CA PRO A 81 6.74 7.93 -1.86
C PRO A 81 7.35 7.33 -0.58
N ALA A 82 7.40 8.14 0.48
CA ALA A 82 7.75 7.65 1.81
C ALA A 82 6.65 6.73 2.35
N MET A 83 6.99 5.84 3.27
CA MET A 83 6.02 4.92 3.89
C MET A 83 4.85 5.66 4.54
N GLU A 84 5.12 6.78 5.21
CA GLU A 84 4.11 7.65 5.82
C GLU A 84 3.11 8.17 4.77
N PHE A 85 3.60 8.57 3.59
CA PHE A 85 2.75 9.03 2.50
C PHE A 85 1.92 7.88 1.91
N VAL A 86 2.53 6.70 1.71
CA VAL A 86 1.80 5.50 1.25
C VAL A 86 0.70 5.16 2.25
N ASN A 87 0.98 5.13 3.54
CA ASN A 87 -0.01 4.81 4.58
C ASN A 87 -1.15 5.83 4.64
N ALA A 88 -0.87 7.11 4.38
CA ALA A 88 -1.88 8.16 4.37
C ALA A 88 -2.87 8.00 3.19
N VAL A 89 -2.39 7.49 2.04
CA VAL A 89 -3.19 7.38 0.80
C VAL A 89 -3.80 6.00 0.63
N SER A 90 -3.04 4.94 0.90
CA SER A 90 -3.42 3.53 0.67
C SER A 90 -4.28 2.94 1.79
N LYS A 91 -5.06 3.77 2.51
CA LYS A 91 -6.08 3.24 3.44
C LYS A 91 -7.02 2.31 2.64
N PRO A 92 -7.23 1.05 3.08
CA PRO A 92 -8.31 0.24 2.52
C PRO A 92 -9.61 1.03 2.67
N GLN A 93 -10.36 1.21 1.58
CA GLN A 93 -11.70 1.76 1.69
C GLN A 93 -12.61 0.70 2.30
N ASP A 94 -12.57 0.59 3.63
CA ASP A 94 -13.56 -0.14 4.41
C ASP A 94 -14.88 0.67 4.33
N LYS A 95 -15.70 0.41 3.31
CA LYS A 95 -17.12 0.78 3.36
C LYS A 95 -17.75 -0.07 4.46
N ASN A 96 -18.00 0.55 5.62
CA ASN A 96 -18.35 -0.05 6.91
C ASN A 96 -17.17 -0.60 7.72
N SER A 97 -16.58 0.26 8.54
CA SER A 97 -16.32 -0.08 9.95
C SER A 97 -15.89 1.16 10.73
N ASN A 98 -16.70 1.49 11.73
CA ASN A 98 -16.25 2.32 12.84
C ASN A 98 -15.11 1.59 13.56
N GLY A 99 -13.96 2.25 13.63
CA GLY A 99 -12.94 2.05 14.65
C GLY A 99 -12.24 0.68 14.67
N LEU A 100 -11.10 0.58 14.00
CA LEU A 100 -9.96 -0.15 14.57
C LEU A 100 -8.65 0.36 13.96
N LYS A 101 -7.74 0.84 14.81
CA LYS A 101 -6.39 1.29 14.43
C LYS A 101 -5.60 0.08 13.92
N LYS A 102 -5.49 -0.09 12.60
CA LYS A 102 -4.61 -1.09 11.98
C LYS A 102 -3.17 -0.56 11.96
N ASN A 103 -2.40 -0.88 12.99
CA ASN A 103 -0.94 -0.97 12.88
C ASN A 103 -0.61 -2.28 12.15
N VAL A 104 -0.68 -2.28 10.82
CA VAL A 104 -0.14 -3.38 10.02
C VAL A 104 1.00 -2.81 9.18
N LEU A 105 2.19 -2.93 9.76
CA LEU A 105 3.45 -2.70 9.07
C LEU A 105 3.60 -3.83 8.05
N LEU A 106 3.24 -3.58 6.79
CA LEU A 106 3.52 -4.50 5.69
C LEU A 106 5.03 -4.46 5.38
N THR A 107 5.81 -5.19 6.16
CA THR A 107 7.20 -5.52 5.83
C THR A 107 7.25 -6.82 5.06
N THR A 108 7.83 -6.76 3.88
CA THR A 108 8.15 -7.88 3.00
C THR A 108 8.91 -9.00 3.73
N SER A 109 8.43 -10.25 3.58
CA SER A 109 9.10 -11.53 3.90
C SER A 109 8.65 -12.33 5.15
N THR A 110 7.59 -11.94 5.87
CA THR A 110 7.05 -12.79 6.94
C THR A 110 5.93 -13.68 6.39
N LYS A 111 6.01 -15.00 6.63
CA LYS A 111 4.94 -15.95 6.28
C LYS A 111 3.76 -15.71 7.24
N TYR A 112 2.62 -15.27 6.73
CA TYR A 112 1.43 -15.04 7.55
C TYR A 112 0.49 -16.25 7.52
N TYR A 113 -0.21 -16.45 8.63
CA TYR A 113 -1.21 -17.51 8.79
C TYR A 113 -2.56 -16.93 9.20
N SER A 114 -3.65 -17.58 8.79
CA SER A 114 -5.03 -17.25 9.15
C SER A 114 -5.77 -18.50 9.59
N ILE A 115 -6.81 -18.33 10.41
CA ILE A 115 -7.63 -19.43 10.91
C ILE A 115 -8.99 -19.33 10.21
N ILE A 116 -9.29 -20.28 9.32
CA ILE A 116 -10.49 -20.27 8.47
C ILE A 116 -11.25 -21.58 8.56
N ASN A 117 -12.50 -21.59 8.09
CA ASN A 117 -13.26 -22.83 7.92
C ASN A 117 -12.53 -23.78 6.95
N LYS A 118 -12.48 -25.06 7.33
CA LYS A 118 -11.76 -26.09 6.61
C LYS A 118 -12.27 -26.24 5.18
N GLY A 119 -11.36 -26.24 4.21
CA GLY A 119 -11.69 -26.36 2.79
C GLY A 119 -12.18 -25.07 2.13
N ALA A 120 -12.19 -23.93 2.84
CA ALA A 120 -12.53 -22.65 2.23
C ALA A 120 -11.40 -22.13 1.34
N LYS A 121 -11.75 -21.52 0.19
CA LYS A 121 -10.78 -20.86 -0.68
C LYS A 121 -10.53 -19.43 -0.21
N CYS A 122 -9.37 -19.21 0.40
CA CYS A 122 -8.89 -17.87 0.73
C CYS A 122 -8.90 -16.97 -0.51
N ILE A 123 -9.65 -15.84 -0.45
CA ILE A 123 -9.80 -14.73 -1.42
C ILE A 123 -11.18 -14.67 -2.09
N GLU A 124 -11.89 -15.79 -2.24
CA GLU A 124 -13.15 -15.83 -3.02
C GLU A 124 -14.41 -15.88 -2.14
N ASP A 125 -14.31 -16.46 -0.94
CA ASP A 125 -15.47 -16.73 -0.10
C ASP A 125 -15.54 -15.84 1.16
N ILE A 126 -16.76 -15.46 1.56
CA ILE A 126 -17.02 -14.97 2.92
C ILE A 126 -16.99 -16.19 3.84
N THR A 127 -15.93 -16.30 4.64
CA THR A 127 -15.67 -17.46 5.51
C THR A 127 -15.84 -17.10 6.98
N HIS A 128 -16.02 -18.10 7.83
CA HIS A 128 -15.82 -17.89 9.26
C HIS A 128 -14.32 -17.79 9.52
N VAL A 129 -13.90 -16.68 10.13
CA VAL A 129 -12.52 -16.38 10.50
C VAL A 129 -12.46 -16.21 12.01
N ALA A 130 -11.45 -16.80 12.65
CA ALA A 130 -11.19 -16.53 14.06
C ALA A 130 -10.30 -15.29 14.19
N PHE A 131 -10.79 -14.31 14.94
CA PHE A 131 -10.04 -13.12 15.34
C PHE A 131 -10.08 -12.95 16.86
N GLU A 132 -8.90 -12.99 17.48
CA GLU A 132 -8.75 -13.00 18.94
C GLU A 132 -9.64 -14.10 19.56
N ASN A 133 -10.67 -13.73 20.31
CA ASN A 133 -11.53 -14.66 21.04
C ASN A 133 -12.91 -14.86 20.37
N LYS A 134 -13.07 -14.48 19.10
CA LYS A 134 -14.36 -14.53 18.41
C LYS A 134 -14.25 -15.08 16.99
N ILE A 135 -15.30 -15.78 16.56
CA ILE A 135 -15.50 -16.22 15.18
C ILE A 135 -16.45 -15.25 14.47
N GLU A 136 -16.03 -14.68 13.34
CA GLU A 136 -16.82 -13.75 12.54
C GLU A 136 -16.82 -14.14 11.05
N LYS A 137 -17.89 -13.77 10.33
CA LYS A 137 -17.94 -13.94 8.88
C LYS A 137 -17.17 -12.82 8.18
N ALA A 138 -16.04 -13.15 7.58
CA ALA A 138 -15.12 -12.18 7.03
C ALA A 138 -14.26 -12.78 5.89
N PRO A 139 -13.75 -11.95 4.96
CA PRO A 139 -12.65 -12.32 4.08
C PRO A 139 -11.42 -12.82 4.86
N CYS A 140 -10.75 -13.86 4.36
CA CYS A 140 -9.59 -14.50 4.98
C CYS A 140 -8.39 -13.55 5.26
N LEU A 141 -8.31 -12.41 4.57
CA LEU A 141 -7.22 -11.43 4.70
C LEU A 141 -7.32 -10.55 5.95
N ILE A 142 -8.36 -10.73 6.77
CA ILE A 142 -8.64 -9.85 7.91
C ILE A 142 -7.79 -10.18 9.14
N SER A 143 -7.36 -11.43 9.30
CA SER A 143 -6.53 -11.85 10.43
C SER A 143 -5.24 -12.49 9.94
N THR A 144 -4.10 -11.83 10.20
CA THR A 144 -2.78 -12.36 9.87
C THR A 144 -1.99 -12.52 11.17
N TYR A 145 -1.56 -13.75 11.42
CA TYR A 145 -0.82 -14.12 12.62
C TYR A 145 0.53 -14.74 12.25
N SER A 146 1.41 -14.83 13.24
CA SER A 146 2.50 -15.81 13.21
C SER A 146 1.91 -17.23 13.23
N LYS A 147 2.71 -18.23 12.87
CA LYS A 147 2.27 -19.63 12.92
C LYS A 147 1.89 -20.03 14.35
N GLU A 148 2.75 -19.72 15.32
CA GLU A 148 2.55 -20.09 16.72
C GLU A 148 1.30 -19.44 17.32
N ASP A 149 1.02 -18.18 16.97
CA ASP A 149 -0.14 -17.46 17.51
C ASP A 149 -1.45 -17.99 16.90
N ALA A 150 -1.45 -18.34 15.60
CA ALA A 150 -2.61 -18.93 14.96
C ALA A 150 -2.99 -20.28 15.58
N GLU A 151 -2.00 -21.13 15.86
CA GLU A 151 -2.21 -22.42 16.51
C GLU A 151 -2.76 -22.24 17.93
N LYS A 152 -2.18 -21.32 18.72
CA LYS A 152 -2.67 -21.00 20.08
C LYS A 152 -4.10 -20.48 20.10
N ILE A 153 -4.47 -19.59 19.17
CA ILE A 153 -5.83 -19.04 19.09
C ILE A 153 -6.83 -20.15 18.75
N LEU A 154 -6.48 -21.03 17.79
CA LEU A 154 -7.32 -22.16 17.43
C LEU A 154 -7.48 -23.14 18.60
N GLU A 155 -6.45 -23.34 19.43
CA GLU A 155 -6.50 -24.19 20.62
C GLU A 155 -7.23 -23.56 21.83
N SER A 156 -7.58 -22.28 21.77
CA SER A 156 -8.25 -21.61 22.90
C SER A 156 -9.62 -22.23 23.19
N SER A 157 -9.93 -22.40 24.47
CA SER A 157 -11.20 -22.99 24.95
C SER A 157 -12.42 -22.22 24.46
N GLU A 158 -12.30 -20.90 24.32
CA GLU A 158 -13.35 -19.98 23.86
C GLU A 158 -13.65 -20.17 22.37
N ILE A 159 -12.62 -20.28 21.52
CA ILE A 159 -12.78 -20.54 20.10
C ILE A 159 -13.29 -21.97 19.88
N GLN A 160 -12.75 -22.97 20.58
CA GLN A 160 -13.22 -24.36 20.47
C GLN A 160 -14.69 -24.51 20.88
N ALA A 161 -15.15 -23.79 21.91
CA ALA A 161 -16.56 -23.75 22.27
C ALA A 161 -17.43 -23.13 21.17
N GLN A 162 -16.96 -22.06 20.52
CA GLN A 162 -17.68 -21.43 19.40
C GLN A 162 -17.71 -22.32 18.15
N ILE A 163 -16.61 -22.99 17.81
CA ILE A 163 -16.53 -23.98 16.73
C ILE A 163 -17.58 -25.07 16.93
N LYS A 164 -17.63 -25.67 18.14
CA LYS A 164 -18.59 -26.72 18.48
C LYS A 164 -20.05 -26.23 18.43
N LYS A 165 -20.31 -25.00 18.89
CA LYS A 165 -21.64 -24.40 18.85
C LYS A 165 -22.12 -24.12 17.41
N MET A 166 -21.20 -23.75 16.54
CA MET A 166 -21.50 -23.42 15.14
C MET A 166 -21.45 -24.62 14.19
N GLY A 167 -20.94 -25.78 14.64
CA GLY A 167 -20.86 -27.00 13.84
C GLY A 167 -19.90 -26.88 12.65
N ILE A 168 -18.84 -26.08 12.79
CA ILE A 168 -17.83 -25.85 11.75
C ILE A 168 -16.51 -26.55 12.11
N GLU A 169 -15.62 -26.76 11.14
CA GLU A 169 -14.23 -27.19 11.40
C GLU A 169 -13.30 -26.07 10.97
N MET A 170 -12.30 -25.71 11.78
CA MET A 170 -11.36 -24.65 11.42
C MET A 170 -9.95 -25.18 11.24
N GLU A 171 -9.18 -24.55 10.34
CA GLU A 171 -7.78 -24.89 10.07
C GLU A 171 -6.90 -23.63 9.94
N VAL A 172 -5.62 -23.79 10.25
CA VAL A 172 -4.61 -22.74 10.09
C VAL A 172 -4.02 -22.80 8.68
N VAL A 173 -4.27 -21.76 7.88
CA VAL A 173 -3.82 -21.68 6.48
C VAL A 173 -2.74 -20.62 6.33
N ARG A 174 -1.66 -20.97 5.63
CA ARG A 174 -0.62 -20.02 5.26
C ARG A 174 -1.09 -19.14 4.10
N ILE A 175 -1.07 -17.83 4.29
CA ILE A 175 -1.29 -16.87 3.21
C ILE A 175 0.01 -16.71 2.42
N LYS A 176 -0.09 -16.84 1.09
CA LYS A 176 1.00 -16.58 0.14
C LYS A 176 0.92 -15.17 -0.43
#